data_AF-A0A2R4MCL7-F1
#
_entry.id   AF-A0A2R4MCL7-F1
#
_cell.length_a   1.000
_cell.length_b   1.000
_cell.length_c   1.000
_cell.angle_alpha   90.00
_cell.angle_beta   90.00
_cell.angle_gamma   90.00
#
_symmetry.space_group_name_H-M   'P 1'
#
loop_
_entity.id
_entity.type
_entity.pdbx_description
1 polymer ?
#
loop_
_entity_poly.entity_id
_entity_poly.type
_entity_poly.pdbx_seq_one_letter_code
_entity_poly.pdbx_strand_id
1 'polypeptide(L)' 'MNKLPAKFRQPIVGLGIMIVMLSSLPAILVSQNLPPQADFGSAYFSAIGQMVPYAVPLGIGSAIFFNLVANIFVEKVR' A
#
# COMPACT_ATOMS: atom_id res chain seq x y z
N MET A 1 11.83 23.17 11.24
CA MET A 1 11.12 22.01 10.66
C MET A 1 10.20 22.49 9.54
N ASN A 2 10.63 22.36 8.28
CA ASN A 2 9.81 22.73 7.13
C ASN A 2 8.64 21.74 7.02
N LYS A 3 7.43 22.22 7.30
CA LYS A 3 6.21 21.40 7.20
C LYS A 3 6.04 21.02 5.72
N LEU A 4 5.92 19.71 5.43
CA LEU A 4 5.56 19.20 4.11
C LEU A 4 4.33 19.97 3.58
N PRO A 5 4.36 20.48 2.32
CA PRO A 5 3.26 21.26 1.76
C PRO A 5 1.96 20.47 1.85
N ALA A 6 0.87 21.14 2.24
CA ALA A 6 -0.42 20.49 2.53
C ALA A 6 -0.92 19.59 1.37
N LYS A 7 -0.63 19.98 0.12
CA LYS A 7 -0.98 19.25 -1.10
C LYS A 7 -0.33 17.85 -1.20
N PHE A 8 0.85 17.65 -0.60
CA PHE A 8 1.57 16.37 -0.64
C PHE A 8 1.41 15.54 0.63
N ARG A 9 0.89 16.14 1.72
CA ARG A 9 0.69 15.40 2.98
C ARG A 9 -0.26 14.23 2.83
N GLN A 10 -1.41 14.44 2.20
CA GLN A 10 -2.43 13.38 2.03
C GLN A 10 -1.93 12.18 1.22
N PRO A 11 -1.34 12.35 0.01
CA PRO A 11 -0.82 11.20 -0.73
C PRO A 11 0.36 10.53 -0.03
N ILE A 12 1.26 11.29 0.62
CA ILE A 12 2.41 10.71 1.35
C ILE A 12 1.94 9.89 2.56
N VAL A 13 1.01 10.44 3.35
CA VAL A 13 0.44 9.73 4.51
C VAL A 13 -0.35 8.51 4.05
N GLY A 14 -1.13 8.63 2.97
CA GLY A 14 -1.87 7.52 2.38
C GLY A 14 -0.95 6.39 1.89
N LEU A 15 0.14 6.74 1.19
CA LEU A 15 1.15 5.76 0.76
C LEU A 15 1.85 5.09 1.94
N GLY A 16 2.17 5.85 3.00
CA GLY A 16 2.73 5.29 4.23
C GLY A 16 1.80 4.28 4.89
N ILE A 17 0.51 4.61 5.02
CA ILE A 17 -0.50 3.72 5.58
C ILE A 17 -0.69 2.47 4.71
N MET A 18 -0.70 2.63 3.37
CA MET A 18 -0.81 1.49 2.45
C MET A 18 0.37 0.52 2.61
N ILE A 19 1.61 1.02 2.71
CA ILE A 19 2.79 0.16 2.93
C ILE A 19 2.68 -0.58 4.27
N VAL A 20 2.23 0.08 5.32
CA VAL A 20 2.03 -0.54 6.64
C VAL A 20 0.95 -1.61 6.59
N MET A 21 -0.18 -1.38 5.91
CA MET A 21 -1.23 -2.39 5.75
C MET A 21 -0.78 -3.57 4.89
N LEU A 22 -0.09 -3.32 3.77
CA LEU A 22 0.40 -4.36 2.86
C LEU A 22 1.45 -5.27 3.53
N SER A 23 2.21 -4.76 4.50
CA SER A 23 3.18 -5.56 5.26
C SER A 23 2.56 -6.25 6.48
N SER A 24 1.65 -5.59 7.20
CA SER A 24 1.04 -6.14 8.41
C SER A 24 0.00 -7.22 8.16
N LEU A 25 -0.79 -7.15 7.08
CA LEU A 25 -1.79 -8.18 6.74
C LEU A 25 -1.18 -9.57 6.51
N PRO A 26 -0.14 -9.74 5.66
CA PRO A 26 0.52 -11.02 5.52
C PRO A 26 1.19 -11.47 6.82
N ALA A 27 1.75 -10.55 7.62
CA ALA A 27 2.31 -10.90 8.94
C ALA A 27 1.27 -11.50 9.89
N ILE A 28 0.05 -10.93 9.92
CA ILE A 28 -1.06 -11.42 10.75
C ILE A 28 -1.57 -12.77 10.23
N LEU A 29 -1.76 -12.91 8.92
CA LEU A 29 -2.21 -14.18 8.33
C LEU A 29 -1.20 -15.30 8.57
N VAL A 30 0.08 -15.00 8.45
CA VAL A 30 1.18 -15.93 8.69
C VAL A 30 1.24 -16.29 10.18
N SER A 31 1.09 -15.33 11.10
CA SER A 31 1.10 -15.63 12.54
C SER A 31 -0.12 -16.45 13.00
N GLN A 32 -1.28 -16.28 12.35
CA GLN A 32 -2.51 -17.01 12.69
C GLN A 32 -2.58 -18.41 12.08
N ASN A 33 -1.98 -18.61 10.90
CA ASN A 33 -2.08 -19.88 10.16
C ASN A 33 -0.80 -20.71 10.19
N LEU A 34 0.26 -20.26 10.86
CA LEU A 34 1.49 -21.03 10.93
C LEU A 34 1.33 -22.28 11.80
N PRO A 35 1.74 -23.46 11.31
CA PRO A 35 1.96 -24.62 12.17
C PRO A 35 3.02 -24.29 13.25
N PRO A 36 2.90 -24.84 14.47
CA PRO A 36 3.81 -24.53 15.60
C PRO A 36 5.30 -24.84 15.36
N GLN A 37 5.62 -25.55 14.28
CA GLN A 37 6.96 -26.04 13.93
C GLN A 37 7.53 -25.35 12.67
N ALA A 38 6.77 -24.44 12.05
CA ALA A 38 7.17 -23.78 10.80
C ALA A 38 7.94 -22.49 11.09
N ASP A 39 8.85 -22.14 10.17
CA ASP A 39 9.60 -20.90 10.24
C ASP A 39 8.75 -19.70 9.77
N PHE A 40 8.53 -18.75 10.67
CA PHE A 40 7.73 -17.54 10.40
C PHE A 40 8.35 -16.68 9.29
N GLY A 41 9.68 -16.57 9.26
CA GLY A 41 10.38 -15.70 8.33
C GLY A 41 10.15 -16.10 6.88
N SER A 42 10.41 -17.37 6.55
CA SER A 42 10.20 -17.91 5.20
C SER A 42 8.76 -17.83 4.73
N ALA A 43 7.80 -18.13 5.60
CA ALA A 43 6.37 -18.04 5.27
C ALA A 43 5.92 -16.59 5.03
N TYR A 44 6.41 -15.64 5.84
CA TYR A 44 6.15 -14.21 5.66
C TYR A 44 6.71 -13.67 4.35
N PHE A 45 7.97 -13.98 4.02
CA PHE A 45 8.58 -13.55 2.76
C PHE A 45 7.91 -14.19 1.55
N SER A 46 7.46 -15.45 1.66
CA SER A 46 6.69 -16.11 0.61
C SER A 46 5.35 -15.42 0.37
N ALA A 47 4.60 -15.12 1.43
CA ALA A 47 3.32 -14.42 1.35
C ALA A 47 3.47 -13.01 0.74
N ILE A 48 4.50 -12.26 1.14
CA ILE A 48 4.81 -10.96 0.52
C ILE A 48 5.20 -11.14 -0.95
N GLY A 49 6.06 -12.11 -1.28
CA GLY A 49 6.49 -12.37 -2.65
C GLY A 49 5.33 -12.69 -3.59
N GLN A 50 4.29 -13.37 -3.09
CA GLN A 50 3.06 -13.63 -3.85
C GLN A 50 2.16 -12.39 -3.99
N MET A 51 2.18 -11.48 -3.02
CA MET A 51 1.36 -10.27 -3.00
C MET A 51 1.92 -9.14 -3.88
N VAL A 52 3.24 -8.93 -3.84
CA VAL A 52 3.96 -7.85 -4.54
C VAL A 52 3.59 -7.72 -6.03
N PRO A 53 3.56 -8.80 -6.86
CA PRO A 53 3.26 -8.67 -8.29
C PRO A 53 1.84 -8.15 -8.58
N TYR A 54 0.90 -8.27 -7.63
CA TYR A 54 -0.44 -7.72 -7.78
C TYR A 54 -0.59 -6.35 -7.11
N ALA A 55 0.01 -6.17 -5.93
CA ALA A 55 -0.06 -4.93 -5.16
C ALA A 55 0.63 -3.76 -5.87
N VAL A 56 1.75 -4.02 -6.58
CA VAL A 56 2.50 -2.96 -7.28
C VAL A 56 1.72 -2.40 -8.47
N PRO A 57 1.19 -3.20 -9.42
CA PRO A 57 0.35 -2.68 -10.50
C PRO A 57 -0.93 -2.01 -9.98
N LEU A 58 -1.56 -2.56 -8.94
CA LEU A 58 -2.75 -1.95 -8.33
C LEU A 58 -2.43 -0.60 -7.68
N GLY A 59 -1.31 -0.48 -6.99
CA GLY A 59 -0.84 0.79 -6.40
C GLY A 59 -0.55 1.84 -7.46
N ILE A 60 0.12 1.46 -8.55
CA ILE A 60 0.42 2.37 -9.68
C ILE A 60 -0.86 2.75 -10.41
N GLY A 61 -1.71 1.77 -10.74
CA GLY A 61 -2.97 1.99 -11.45
C GLY A 61 -3.93 2.88 -10.67
N SER A 62 -4.05 2.67 -9.36
CA SER A 62 -4.85 3.53 -8.48
C SER A 62 -4.28 4.94 -8.39
N ALA A 63 -2.95 5.11 -8.27
CA ALA A 63 -2.33 6.44 -8.27
C ALA A 63 -2.59 7.21 -9.57
N ILE A 64 -2.48 6.54 -10.73
CA ILE A 64 -2.78 7.14 -12.04
C ILE A 64 -4.27 7.49 -12.13
N PHE A 65 -5.16 6.58 -11.74
CA PHE A 65 -6.61 6.80 -11.75
C PHE A 65 -7.02 7.97 -10.86
N PHE A 66 -6.48 8.06 -9.63
CA PHE A 66 -6.72 9.20 -8.75
C PHE A 66 -6.26 10.51 -9.37
N ASN A 67 -5.11 10.54 -10.03
CA ASN A 67 -4.61 11.74 -10.69
C ASN A 67 -5.50 12.16 -11.87
N LEU A 68 -6.01 11.18 -12.62
CA LEU A 68 -6.91 11.40 -13.76
C LEU A 68 -8.29 11.91 -13.31
N VAL A 69 -8.87 11.29 -12.28
CA VAL A 69 -10.13 11.73 -11.66
C VAL A 69 -9.97 13.12 -11.03
N ALA A 70 -8.87 13.37 -10.32
CA ALA A 70 -8.60 14.66 -9.71
C ALA A 70 -8.48 15.77 -10.77
N ASN A 71 -7.79 15.51 -11.89
CA ASN A 71 -7.71 16.48 -12.99
C ASN A 71 -9.07 16.75 -13.63
N ILE A 72 -9.88 15.72 -13.90
CA ILE A 72 -11.25 15.90 -14.43
C ILE A 72 -12.09 16.74 -13.46
N PHE A 73 -11.99 16.48 -12.15
CA PHE A 73 -12.76 17.23 -11.15
C PHE A 73 -12.32 18.70 -11.08
N VAL A 74 -11.02 18.97 -11.15
CA VAL A 74 -10.47 20.34 -11.15
C VAL A 74 -10.88 21.09 -12.42
N GLU A 75 -10.90 20.42 -13.57
CA GLU A 75 -11.30 21.00 -14.85
C GLU A 75 -12.81 21.30 -14.90
N LYS A 76 -13.63 20.49 -14.23
CA LYS A 76 -15.09 20.66 -14.18
C LYS A 76 -15.58 21.70 -13.16
N VAL A 77 -14.71 22.12 -12.23
CA VAL A 77 -14.99 23.13 -11.18
C VAL A 77 -14.49 24.53 -11.59
N ARG A 78 -13.69 24.64 -12.66
CA ARG A 78 -13.23 25.92 -13.23
C ARG A 78 -14.19 26.43 -14.29
#